data_AF-A0A6D1AJH7-F1
#
_entry.id   AF-A0A6D1AJH7-F1
#
_cell.length_a   1.000
_cell.length_b   1.000
_cell.length_c   1.000
_cell.angle_alpha   90.00
_cell.angle_beta   90.00
_cell.angle_gamma   90.00
#
_symmetry.space_group_name_H-M   'P 1'
#
loop_
_entity.id
_entity.type
_entity.pdbx_description
1 polymer ?
#
loop_
_entity_poly.entity_id
_entity_poly.type
_entity_poly.pdbx_seq_one_letter_code
_entity_poly.pdbx_strand_id
1 'polypeptide(L)' 'MNNESQKPYFIELMSSIDKEKSKFNVFPSDEKIFECLKYSSPEKLKLIIIGQDP' A
#
# COMPACT_ATOMS: atom_id res chain seq x y z
N MET A 1 -5.76 -9.80 3.89
CA MET A 1 -6.05 -8.47 3.29
C MET A 1 -7.52 -8.09 3.41
N ASN A 2 -8.46 -8.99 3.08
CA ASN A 2 -9.90 -8.66 3.06
C ASN A 2 -10.49 -8.04 4.34
N ASN A 3 -9.91 -8.28 5.51
CA ASN A 3 -10.44 -7.69 6.75
C ASN A 3 -9.87 -6.30 7.05
N GLU A 4 -8.64 -5.99 6.64
CA GLU A 4 -8.02 -4.69 6.92
C GLU A 4 -8.48 -3.62 5.93
N SER A 5 -8.64 -3.97 4.65
CA SER A 5 -9.06 -3.03 3.62
C SER A 5 -10.49 -2.52 3.78
N GLN A 6 -11.31 -3.20 4.58
CA GLN A 6 -12.69 -2.83 4.89
C GLN A 6 -12.81 -1.99 6.16
N LYS A 7 -11.72 -1.82 6.92
CA LYS A 7 -11.77 -1.04 8.16
C LYS A 7 -11.83 0.45 7.84
N PRO A 8 -12.53 1.26 8.67
CA PRO A 8 -12.67 2.69 8.44
C PRO A 8 -11.35 3.42 8.22
N TYR A 9 -10.33 3.11 9.04
CA TYR A 9 -9.02 3.77 8.94
C TYR A 9 -8.36 3.57 7.56
N PHE A 10 -8.57 2.41 6.93
CA PHE A 10 -7.96 2.10 5.64
C PHE A 10 -8.66 2.88 4.53
N ILE A 11 -10.00 2.92 4.58
CA ILE A 11 -10.83 3.67 3.63
C ILE A 11 -10.51 5.17 3.72
N GLU A 12 -10.40 5.71 4.94
CA GLU A 12 -10.05 7.11 5.18
C GLU A 12 -8.63 7.45 4.68
N LEU A 13 -7.66 6.55 4.90
CA LEU A 13 -6.29 6.71 4.40
C LEU A 13 -6.26 6.76 2.88
N MET A 14 -6.90 5.81 2.20
CA MET A 14 -6.95 5.77 0.74
C MET A 14 -7.64 7.03 0.17
N SER A 15 -8.74 7.48 0.79
CA SER A 15 -9.41 8.73 0.39
C SER A 15 -8.52 9.96 0.55
N SER A 16 -7.67 9.98 1.59
CA SER A 16 -6.73 11.08 1.81
C SER A 16 -5.61 11.09 0.77
N ILE A 17 -5.06 9.92 0.45
CA ILE A 17 -4.06 9.75 -0.61
C ILE A 17 -4.63 10.18 -1.97
N ASP A 18 -5.86 9.83 -2.31
CA ASP A 18 -6.48 10.21 -3.58
C ASP A 18 -6.68 11.74 -3.69
N LYS A 19 -7.00 12.40 -2.58
CA LYS A 19 -7.02 13.87 -2.53
C LYS A 19 -5.64 14.47 -2.74
N GLU A 20 -4.59 13.87 -2.20
CA GLU A 20 -3.21 14.35 -2.40
C GLU A 20 -2.73 14.15 -3.84
N LYS A 21 -3.03 13.03 -4.49
CA LYS A 21 -2.73 12.79 -5.91
C LYS A 21 -3.32 13.84 -6.84
N SER A 22 -4.47 14.43 -6.48
CA SER A 22 -5.08 15.52 -7.27
C SER A 22 -4.29 16.84 -7.22
N LYS A 23 -3.39 16.99 -6.24
CA LYS A 23 -2.65 18.22 -5.95
C LYS A 23 -1.14 18.06 -6.11
N PHE A 24 -0.62 16.86 -5.91
CA PHE A 24 0.80 16.56 -5.84
C PHE A 24 1.15 15.31 -6.64
N ASN A 25 2.42 15.21 -7.02
CA ASN A 25 2.96 14.00 -7.60
C ASN A 25 3.33 13.02 -6.48
N VAL A 26 2.41 12.10 -6.17
CA VAL A 26 2.57 11.09 -5.12
C VAL A 26 3.23 9.85 -5.71
N PHE A 27 4.22 9.31 -5.00
CA PHE A 27 4.91 8.07 -5.37
C PHE A 27 4.63 6.97 -4.35
N PRO A 28 4.65 5.69 -4.76
CA PRO A 28 4.72 5.20 -6.13
C PRO A 28 3.35 5.31 -6.82
N SER A 29 3.26 4.92 -8.10
CA SER A 29 1.97 4.81 -8.80
C SER A 29 1.06 3.76 -8.13
N ASP A 30 -0.26 3.93 -8.26
CA ASP A 30 -1.29 3.09 -7.59
C ASP A 30 -1.07 1.59 -7.77
N GLU A 31 -0.70 1.19 -8.98
CA GLU A 31 -0.44 -0.19 -9.35
C GLU A 31 0.70 -0.84 -8.56
N LYS A 32 1.62 0.00 -8.04
CA LYS A 32 2.87 -0.38 -7.38
C LYS A 32 2.83 -0.29 -5.86
N ILE A 33 1.79 0.30 -5.26
CA ILE A 33 1.67 0.48 -3.80
C ILE A 33 1.78 -0.88 -3.06
N PHE A 34 1.25 -1.94 -3.66
CA PHE A 34 1.28 -3.30 -3.10
C PHE A 34 2.16 -4.27 -3.90
N GLU A 35 3.08 -3.76 -4.73
CA GLU A 35 3.89 -4.57 -5.65
C GLU A 35 4.70 -5.66 -4.92
N CYS A 36 5.25 -5.33 -3.74
CA CYS A 36 6.06 -6.28 -2.97
C CYS A 36 5.29 -7.56 -2.62
N LEU A 37 3.98 -7.45 -2.40
CA LEU A 37 3.10 -8.56 -2.04
C LEU A 37 2.77 -9.45 -3.25
N LYS A 38 2.93 -8.94 -4.47
CA LYS A 38 2.78 -9.73 -5.70
C LYS A 38 3.95 -10.70 -5.88
N TYR A 39 5.16 -10.31 -5.46
CA TYR A 39 6.37 -11.13 -5.59
C TYR A 39 6.56 -12.14 -4.47
N SER A 40 6.01 -11.86 -3.28
CA SER A 40 6.23 -12.68 -2.09
C SER A 40 4.91 -13.08 -1.45
N SER A 41 4.52 -14.35 -1.62
CA SER A 41 3.39 -14.89 -0.88
C SER A 41 3.79 -15.16 0.58
N PRO A 42 2.88 -14.98 1.55
CA PRO A 42 3.18 -15.18 2.98
C PRO A 42 3.74 -16.57 3.29
N GLU A 43 3.23 -17.61 2.63
CA GLU A 43 3.63 -19.00 2.85
C GLU A 43 5.07 -19.31 2.42
N LYS A 44 5.63 -18.54 1.47
CA LYS A 44 6.98 -18.74 0.92
C LYS A 44 7.99 -17.72 1.42
N LEU A 45 7.54 -16.78 2.26
CA LEU A 45 8.35 -15.68 2.75
C LEU A 45 9.41 -16.18 3.75
N LYS A 46 10.67 -15.81 3.53
CA LYS A 46 11.81 -16.25 4.37
C LYS A 46 12.50 -15.10 5.10
N LEU A 47 12.38 -13.88 4.59
CA LEU A 47 13.05 -12.68 5.08
C LEU A 47 12.13 -11.48 4.84
N ILE A 48 12.05 -10.59 5.82
CA ILE A 48 11.39 -9.29 5.71
C ILE A 48 12.46 -8.22 5.90
N ILE A 49 12.58 -7.32 4.92
CA ILE A 49 13.40 -6.12 5.03
C ILE A 49 12.41 -4.94 5.09
N ILE A 50 12.45 -4.18 6.16
CA ILE A 50 11.56 -3.04 6.38
C ILE A 50 12.30 -1.77 5.94
N GLY A 51 11.83 -1.17 4.85
CA GLY A 51 12.26 0.16 4.39
C GLY A 51 11.51 1.28 5.15
N GLN A 52 11.83 2.53 4.81
CA GLN A 52 11.21 3.70 5.44
C GLN A 52 10.00 4.18 4.62
N ASP A 53 10.21 5.06 3.64
CA ASP A 53 9.20 5.49 2.68
C ASP A 53 9.73 5.28 1.24
N PRO A 54 8.86 5.26 0.22
CA PRO A 54 9.23 5.12 -1.19
C PRO A 54 10.25 6.14 -1.70
#